data_AF-A0AAP0QIU0-F1
#
_entry.id   AF-A0AAP0QIU0-F1
#
_cell.length_a   1.000
_cell.length_b   1.000
_cell.length_c   1.000
_cell.angle_alpha   90.00
_cell.angle_beta   90.00
_cell.angle_gamma   90.00
#
_symmetry.space_group_name_H-M   'P 1'
#
loop_
_entity.id
_entity.type
_entity.pdbx_description
1 polymer ?
#
loop_
_entity_poly.entity_id
_entity_poly.type
_entity_poly.pdbx_seq_one_letter_code
_entity_poly.pdbx_strand_id
1 'polypeptide(L)'
;MLSMKQQFPMISYAELSKATNNFSPANKIGQGGVSIVYKGILDESRSIVAVKVVNLKQKEASRSFAAEYLKPSNILLDQDIVAHVGDLGLAKFLFGYEPGTAAETASNSIEIKGIVGYVAPEYGMGSKASVSGDVYNFGILLLEMFTRRRPTDAMFNEGLTLHEFVKMALPDKVMEIVDPSLLLEETANNYSWIEDCLVAVIGTGVTCSMESPMERMEMRDVVAKLRHARETFLGTRI
;
A
#
# COMPACT_ATOMS: atom_id res chain seq x y z
N MET A 1 -19.51 -19.90 11.26
CA MET A 1 -18.43 -18.89 11.27
C MET A 1 -17.66 -19.09 12.57
N LEU A 2 -16.40 -19.52 12.54
CA LEU A 2 -15.59 -19.71 13.75
C LEU A 2 -15.38 -18.35 14.42
N SER A 3 -15.35 -18.31 15.76
CA SER A 3 -15.06 -17.09 16.50
C SER A 3 -13.63 -16.62 16.19
N MET A 4 -13.37 -15.31 16.15
CA MET A 4 -12.02 -14.77 15.95
C MET A 4 -10.99 -15.36 16.92
N LYS A 5 -11.41 -15.74 18.14
CA LYS A 5 -10.56 -16.42 19.14
C LYS A 5 -10.13 -17.83 18.72
N GLN A 6 -10.92 -18.50 17.88
CA GLN A 6 -10.59 -19.81 17.32
C GLN A 6 -9.67 -19.71 16.09
N GLN A 7 -9.57 -18.53 15.47
CA GLN A 7 -8.79 -18.31 14.24
C GLN A 7 -7.45 -17.59 14.51
N PHE A 8 -7.36 -16.80 15.58
CA PHE A 8 -6.13 -16.13 16.00
C PHE A 8 -5.88 -16.40 17.49
N PRO A 9 -4.85 -17.18 17.85
CA PRO A 9 -4.55 -17.46 19.25
C PRO A 9 -4.17 -16.17 19.98
N MET A 10 -4.62 -16.04 21.23
CA MET A 10 -4.12 -14.96 22.09
C MET A 10 -2.70 -15.31 22.54
N ILE A 11 -1.73 -14.48 22.15
CA ILE A 11 -0.33 -14.62 22.54
C ILE A 11 -0.04 -13.59 23.65
N SER A 12 0.57 -14.03 24.75
CA SER A 12 0.92 -13.14 25.86
C SER A 12 2.11 -12.25 25.53
N TYR A 13 2.24 -11.12 26.24
CA TYR A 13 3.41 -10.25 26.12
C TYR A 13 4.72 -10.97 26.46
N ALA A 14 4.71 -11.87 27.45
CA ALA A 14 5.89 -12.64 27.84
C ALA A 14 6.38 -13.55 26.71
N GLU A 15 5.45 -14.20 26.01
CA GLU A 15 5.76 -15.01 24.81
C GLU A 15 6.31 -14.15 23.68
N LEU A 16 5.73 -12.99 23.41
CA LEU A 16 6.25 -12.06 22.39
C LEU A 16 7.63 -11.51 22.76
N SER A 17 7.86 -11.18 24.04
CA SER A 17 9.16 -10.71 24.54
C SER A 17 10.21 -11.81 24.35
N LYS A 18 9.90 -13.05 24.72
CA LYS A 18 10.80 -14.19 24.52
C LYS A 18 11.07 -14.42 23.02
N ALA A 19 10.02 -14.47 22.21
CA ALA A 19 10.10 -14.73 20.77
C ALA A 19 10.96 -13.69 20.02
N THR A 20 10.97 -12.44 20.49
CA THR A 20 11.71 -11.32 19.87
C THR A 20 13.07 -11.05 20.53
N ASN A 21 13.51 -11.89 21.47
CA ASN A 21 14.69 -11.66 22.30
C ASN A 21 14.64 -10.28 23.01
N ASN A 22 13.57 -10.06 23.77
CA ASN A 22 13.22 -8.82 24.45
C ASN A 22 13.20 -7.60 23.52
N PHE A 23 12.57 -7.76 22.34
CA PHE A 23 12.51 -6.72 21.31
C PHE A 23 13.90 -6.17 20.94
N SER A 24 14.89 -7.07 20.83
CA SER A 24 16.26 -6.71 20.49
C SER A 24 16.32 -5.93 19.17
N PRO A 25 17.14 -4.84 19.08
CA PRO A 25 17.37 -4.14 17.83
C PRO A 25 17.87 -5.04 16.69
N ALA A 26 18.54 -6.15 17.01
CA ALA A 26 19.01 -7.13 16.02
C ALA A 26 17.86 -7.86 15.30
N ASN A 27 16.67 -7.91 15.92
CA ASN A 27 15.48 -8.52 15.33
C ASN A 27 14.55 -7.49 14.69
N LYS A 28 14.91 -6.20 14.66
CA LYS A 28 14.10 -5.17 14.04
C LYS A 28 14.11 -5.35 12.51
N ILE A 29 12.93 -5.47 11.93
CA ILE A 29 12.75 -5.62 10.47
C ILE A 29 12.09 -4.41 9.81
N GLY A 30 11.48 -3.51 10.59
CA GLY A 30 10.88 -2.29 10.06
C GLY A 30 10.52 -1.28 11.13
N GLN A 31 10.38 -0.02 10.73
CA GLN A 31 9.86 1.06 11.57
C GLN A 31 8.90 1.92 10.73
N GLY A 32 7.64 1.97 11.16
CA GLY A 32 6.65 2.93 10.71
C GLY A 32 6.68 4.20 11.56
N GLY A 33 5.74 5.12 11.33
CA GLY A 33 5.70 6.40 12.05
C GLY A 33 5.56 6.21 13.57
N VAL A 34 4.70 5.29 13.98
CA VAL A 34 4.29 5.05 15.39
C VAL A 34 4.45 3.59 15.82
N SER A 35 5.07 2.78 14.96
CA SER A 35 5.20 1.34 15.15
C SER A 35 6.59 0.84 14.78
N ILE A 36 7.01 -0.23 15.43
CA ILE A 36 8.25 -0.95 15.13
C ILE A 36 7.89 -2.41 14.94
N VAL A 37 8.42 -3.02 13.87
CA VAL A 37 8.19 -4.42 13.56
C VAL A 37 9.46 -5.21 13.86
N TYR A 38 9.31 -6.29 14.62
CA TYR A 38 10.38 -7.21 14.97
C TYR A 38 10.11 -8.60 14.39
N LYS A 39 11.15 -9.30 13.97
CA LYS A 39 11.10 -10.74 13.73
C LYS A 39 11.02 -11.47 15.08
N GLY A 40 10.05 -12.35 15.21
CA GLY A 40 9.89 -13.24 16.36
C GLY A 40 9.90 -14.71 15.94
N ILE A 41 10.28 -15.60 16.85
CA ILE A 41 10.14 -17.05 16.69
C ILE A 41 9.30 -17.54 17.87
N LEU A 42 8.10 -18.06 17.62
CA LEU A 42 7.23 -18.60 18.66
C LEU A 42 7.70 -20.02 19.02
N ASP A 43 8.14 -20.22 20.25
CA ASP A 43 8.87 -21.42 20.67
C ASP A 43 8.07 -22.73 20.56
N GLU A 44 6.76 -22.71 20.75
CA GLU A 44 5.94 -23.92 20.72
C GLU A 44 5.74 -24.47 19.30
N SER A 45 5.75 -23.59 18.29
CA SER A 45 5.49 -23.95 16.89
C SER A 45 6.70 -23.76 15.96
N ARG A 46 7.80 -23.17 16.45
CA ARG A 46 8.92 -22.62 15.66
C ARG A 46 8.47 -21.72 14.51
N SER A 47 7.27 -21.15 14.60
CA SER A 47 6.75 -20.26 13.57
C SER A 47 7.49 -18.93 13.61
N ILE A 48 7.99 -18.51 12.46
CA ILE A 48 8.54 -17.17 12.28
C ILE A 48 7.36 -16.20 12.14
N VAL A 49 7.36 -15.14 12.93
CA VAL A 49 6.30 -14.13 12.96
C VAL A 49 6.88 -12.72 12.85
N ALA A 50 6.09 -11.78 12.34
CA ALA A 50 6.36 -10.35 12.44
C ALA A 50 5.54 -9.77 13.60
N VAL A 51 6.22 -9.25 14.62
CA VAL A 51 5.61 -8.64 15.81
C VAL A 51 5.62 -7.13 15.64
N LYS A 52 4.46 -6.54 15.31
CA LYS A 52 4.27 -5.09 15.23
C LYS A 52 3.97 -4.54 16.63
N VAL A 53 4.90 -3.77 17.18
CA VAL A 53 4.76 -3.06 18.46
C VAL A 53 4.32 -1.64 18.18
N VAL A 54 3.22 -1.20 18.81
CA VAL A 54 2.63 0.12 18.63
C VAL A 54 2.83 0.96 19.89
N ASN A 55 3.28 2.21 19.75
CA ASN A 55 3.36 3.15 20.86
C ASN A 55 2.08 3.98 20.96
N LEU A 56 1.19 3.61 21.89
CA LEU A 56 -0.11 4.27 22.10
C LEU A 56 -0.03 5.58 22.90
N LYS A 57 1.14 5.96 23.46
CA LYS A 57 1.29 7.17 24.29
C LYS A 57 1.53 8.45 23.51
N GLN A 58 1.83 8.35 22.21
CA GLN A 58 1.82 9.53 21.34
C GLN A 58 0.37 9.94 21.08
N LYS A 59 0.01 11.20 21.34
CA LYS A 59 -1.31 11.77 20.97
C LYS A 59 -1.57 11.71 19.45
N GLU A 60 -0.50 11.49 18.67
CA GLU A 60 -0.51 11.24 17.23
C GLU A 60 -0.80 9.76 16.89
N ALA A 61 -0.69 8.83 17.84
CA ALA A 61 -0.98 7.40 17.68
C ALA A 61 -2.48 7.06 17.61
N SER A 62 -3.39 8.04 17.64
CA SER A 62 -4.78 7.87 17.19
C SER A 62 -5.04 8.60 15.87
N ARG A 63 -4.19 9.60 15.53
CA ARG A 63 -4.30 10.44 14.33
C ARG A 63 -3.62 9.83 13.11
N SER A 64 -2.46 9.19 13.28
CA SER A 64 -1.67 8.55 12.21
C SER A 64 -2.20 7.18 11.77
N PHE A 65 -2.99 6.49 12.60
CA PHE A 65 -3.50 5.15 12.28
C PHE A 65 -4.73 5.15 11.39
N ALA A 66 -5.49 6.25 11.38
CA ALA A 66 -6.57 6.44 10.42
C ALA A 66 -6.06 6.60 8.97
N ALA A 67 -4.74 6.60 8.77
CA ALA A 67 -4.06 6.97 7.53
C ALA A 67 -3.04 5.93 7.03
N GLU A 68 -2.93 4.72 7.61
CA GLU A 68 -2.04 3.67 7.10
C GLU A 68 -2.66 2.91 5.91
N TYR A 69 -2.96 3.63 4.82
CA TYR A 69 -3.43 3.06 3.55
C TYR A 69 -2.28 2.42 2.74
N LEU A 70 -2.65 1.67 1.68
CA LEU A 70 -1.77 0.98 0.75
C LEU A 70 -0.56 1.84 0.32
N LYS A 71 0.63 1.37 0.68
CA LYS A 71 1.95 1.87 0.25
C LYS A 71 2.88 0.66 0.11
N PRO A 72 4.03 0.75 -0.59
CA PRO A 72 4.88 -0.44 -0.79
C PRO A 72 5.32 -1.07 0.54
N SER A 73 5.57 -0.27 1.57
CA SER A 73 5.94 -0.77 2.91
C SER A 73 4.83 -1.46 3.69
N ASN A 74 3.58 -1.40 3.20
CA ASN A 74 2.43 -2.14 3.76
C ASN A 74 2.07 -3.38 2.92
N ILE A 75 2.80 -3.64 1.83
CA ILE A 75 2.68 -4.87 1.05
C ILE A 75 3.80 -5.82 1.49
N LEU A 76 3.44 -6.92 2.11
CA LEU A 76 4.37 -7.95 2.56
C LEU A 76 4.53 -9.00 1.45
N LEU A 77 5.75 -9.43 1.19
CA LEU A 77 6.01 -10.55 0.30
C LEU A 77 6.28 -11.79 1.14
N ASP A 78 5.62 -12.91 0.82
CA ASP A 78 5.94 -14.20 1.42
C ASP A 78 7.11 -14.90 0.71
N GLN A 79 7.36 -16.16 1.07
CA GLN A 79 8.47 -16.95 0.51
C GLN A 79 8.31 -17.25 -0.98
N ASP A 80 7.08 -17.19 -1.50
CA ASP A 80 6.74 -17.44 -2.91
C ASP A 80 6.62 -16.13 -3.71
N ILE A 81 7.02 -14.99 -3.12
CA ILE A 81 6.88 -13.63 -3.69
C ILE A 81 5.40 -13.27 -3.93
N VAL A 82 4.48 -13.90 -3.20
CA VAL A 82 3.08 -13.50 -3.19
C VAL A 82 2.92 -12.28 -2.29
N ALA A 83 2.29 -11.24 -2.83
CA ALA A 83 2.01 -10.00 -2.12
C ALA A 83 0.77 -10.15 -1.22
N HIS A 84 0.93 -9.78 0.05
CA HIS A 84 -0.10 -9.75 1.09
C HIS A 84 -0.25 -8.34 1.64
N VAL A 85 -1.49 -7.83 1.69
CA VAL A 85 -1.76 -6.51 2.26
C VAL A 85 -1.71 -6.60 3.80
N GLY A 86 -0.80 -5.85 4.41
CA GLY A 86 -0.66 -5.74 5.87
C GLY A 86 -1.55 -4.63 6.48
N ASP A 87 -1.54 -4.56 7.81
CA ASP A 87 -2.00 -3.40 8.61
C ASP A 87 -3.50 -3.03 8.61
N LEU A 88 -4.38 -3.89 8.08
CA LEU A 88 -5.84 -3.70 8.08
C LEU A 88 -6.50 -3.70 9.49
N GLY A 89 -5.80 -4.15 10.52
CA GLY A 89 -6.38 -4.47 11.83
C GLY A 89 -6.52 -3.31 12.83
N LEU A 90 -5.80 -2.20 12.63
CA LEU A 90 -5.74 -1.11 13.63
C LEU A 90 -6.77 0.00 13.39
N ALA A 91 -7.36 0.06 12.20
CA ALA A 91 -8.47 0.97 11.92
C ALA A 91 -9.61 0.76 12.92
N LYS A 92 -10.00 -0.49 13.19
CA LYS A 92 -11.17 -0.81 14.03
C LYS A 92 -10.96 -0.51 15.53
N PHE A 93 -9.73 -0.54 16.04
CA PHE A 93 -9.44 -0.34 17.46
C PHE A 93 -9.37 1.13 17.89
N LEU A 94 -9.17 2.06 16.94
CA LEU A 94 -9.02 3.48 17.24
C LEU A 94 -10.27 4.31 16.91
N PHE A 95 -11.22 3.76 16.16
CA PHE A 95 -12.52 4.37 15.88
C PHE A 95 -13.61 4.02 16.91
N GLY A 96 -13.23 3.72 18.16
CA GLY A 96 -14.11 3.58 19.32
C GLY A 96 -15.59 3.34 18.98
N TYR A 97 -15.97 2.09 18.74
CA TYR A 97 -17.39 1.73 18.81
C TYR A 97 -17.81 1.75 20.28
N GLU A 98 -18.09 2.95 20.79
CA GLU A 98 -18.90 3.19 21.98
C GLU A 98 -20.27 3.65 21.46
N PRO A 99 -21.33 2.82 21.51
CA PRO A 99 -22.66 3.27 21.16
C PRO A 99 -23.17 4.20 22.26
N GLY A 100 -22.92 5.50 22.07
CA GLY A 100 -23.57 6.58 22.81
C GLY A 100 -22.67 7.32 23.77
N THR A 101 -22.10 8.43 23.32
CA THR A 101 -22.14 9.73 24.03
C THR A 101 -21.71 10.81 23.05
N ALA A 102 -22.56 11.81 22.89
CA ALA A 102 -22.32 12.96 22.03
C ALA A 102 -21.30 13.93 22.64
N ALA A 103 -20.74 14.77 21.74
CA ALA A 103 -19.99 16.00 21.99
C ALA A 103 -18.49 15.85 22.30
N GLU A 104 -17.69 15.65 21.26
CA GLU A 104 -16.40 16.32 21.17
C GLU A 104 -16.48 17.40 20.07
N THR A 105 -16.23 18.62 20.49
CA THR A 105 -16.27 19.86 19.73
C THR A 105 -15.40 19.72 18.47
N ALA A 106 -16.03 19.69 17.30
CA ALA A 106 -15.33 19.71 16.03
C ALA A 106 -14.54 21.02 15.91
N SER A 107 -13.21 20.95 16.03
CA SER A 107 -12.35 22.00 15.51
C SER A 107 -12.57 22.06 13.99
N ASN A 108 -12.92 23.24 13.48
CA ASN A 108 -13.24 23.53 12.07
C ASN A 108 -12.04 23.42 11.10
N SER A 109 -11.05 22.58 11.38
CA SER A 109 -10.00 22.22 10.42
C SER A 109 -10.36 20.89 9.80
N ILE A 110 -10.62 20.87 8.49
CA ILE A 110 -10.72 19.64 7.70
C ILE A 110 -9.39 18.91 7.86
N GLU A 111 -9.34 17.92 8.74
CA GLU A 111 -8.13 17.15 9.06
C GLU A 111 -7.93 16.12 7.94
N ILE A 112 -7.07 16.46 6.98
CA ILE A 112 -6.71 15.57 5.87
C ILE A 112 -5.96 14.36 6.45
N LYS A 113 -6.61 13.20 6.46
CA LYS A 113 -6.03 11.94 6.95
C LYS A 113 -5.52 11.11 5.77
N GLY A 114 -4.20 10.96 5.64
CA GLY A 114 -3.59 10.07 4.66
C GLY A 114 -2.10 10.37 4.39
N ILE A 115 -1.47 9.54 3.55
CA ILE A 115 -0.05 9.66 3.19
C ILE A 115 0.11 10.61 2.01
N VAL A 116 0.89 11.68 2.19
CA VAL A 116 1.14 12.70 1.15
C VAL A 116 1.52 12.03 -0.18
N GLY A 117 0.84 12.44 -1.25
CA GLY A 117 1.05 11.92 -2.61
C GLY A 117 0.26 10.65 -2.95
N TYR A 118 -0.31 9.94 -1.98
CA TYR A 118 -1.21 8.80 -2.23
C TYR A 118 -2.67 9.15 -1.99
N VAL A 119 -2.95 10.23 -1.26
CA VAL A 119 -4.32 10.61 -0.89
C VAL A 119 -5.11 11.04 -2.12
N ALA A 120 -6.23 10.37 -2.35
CA ALA A 120 -7.21 10.77 -3.34
C ALA A 120 -7.66 12.24 -3.11
N PRO A 121 -7.68 13.09 -4.16
CA PRO A 121 -7.82 14.53 -4.02
C PRO A 121 -9.12 14.95 -3.30
N GLU A 122 -10.20 14.20 -3.47
CA GLU A 122 -11.48 14.43 -2.80
C GLU A 122 -11.43 14.26 -1.27
N TYR A 123 -10.45 13.53 -0.73
CA TYR A 123 -10.25 13.42 0.72
C TYR A 123 -9.68 14.72 1.31
N GLY A 124 -8.91 15.46 0.52
CA GLY A 124 -8.49 16.84 0.86
C GLY A 124 -9.67 17.81 0.97
N MET A 125 -10.79 17.49 0.33
CA MET A 125 -12.03 18.26 0.34
C MET A 125 -13.02 17.81 1.43
N GLY A 126 -12.60 16.92 2.32
CA GLY A 126 -13.42 16.43 3.43
C GLY A 126 -14.33 15.23 3.10
N SER A 127 -14.10 14.56 1.96
CA SER A 127 -14.80 13.31 1.65
C SER A 127 -14.39 12.19 2.61
N LYS A 128 -15.30 11.25 2.85
CA LYS A 128 -15.03 10.05 3.66
C LYS A 128 -14.27 9.00 2.84
N ALA A 129 -13.56 8.10 3.55
CA ALA A 129 -12.95 6.92 2.96
C ALA A 129 -13.96 6.11 2.13
N SER A 130 -13.53 5.60 0.98
CA SER A 130 -14.37 5.01 -0.07
C SER A 130 -13.57 4.00 -0.89
N VAL A 131 -14.28 3.04 -1.50
CA VAL A 131 -13.67 2.08 -2.41
C VAL A 131 -12.94 2.79 -3.56
N SER A 132 -13.53 3.86 -4.11
CA SER A 132 -12.92 4.61 -5.20
C SER A 132 -11.62 5.34 -4.79
N GLY A 133 -11.49 5.78 -3.54
CA GLY A 133 -10.21 6.31 -3.06
C GLY A 133 -9.18 5.22 -2.77
N ASP A 134 -9.59 4.01 -2.37
CA ASP A 134 -8.68 2.85 -2.30
C ASP A 134 -8.14 2.48 -3.70
N VAL A 135 -8.97 2.57 -4.75
CA VAL A 135 -8.54 2.41 -6.15
C VAL A 135 -7.53 3.49 -6.55
N TYR A 136 -7.74 4.74 -6.16
CA TYR A 136 -6.76 5.82 -6.40
C TYR A 136 -5.40 5.50 -5.76
N ASN A 137 -5.41 5.14 -4.47
CA ASN A 137 -4.20 4.79 -3.73
C ASN A 137 -3.47 3.61 -4.38
N PHE A 138 -4.22 2.59 -4.83
CA PHE A 138 -3.68 1.45 -5.59
C PHE A 138 -3.05 1.90 -6.92
N GLY A 139 -3.69 2.82 -7.63
CA GLY A 139 -3.16 3.40 -8.86
C GLY A 139 -1.79 4.04 -8.64
N ILE A 140 -1.67 4.95 -7.66
CA ILE A 140 -0.41 5.60 -7.31
C ILE A 140 0.66 4.59 -6.90
N LEU A 141 0.29 3.58 -6.10
CA LEU A 141 1.20 2.50 -5.71
C LEU A 141 1.73 1.73 -6.94
N LEU A 142 0.86 1.41 -7.90
CA LEU A 142 1.24 0.73 -9.13
C LEU A 142 2.21 1.58 -9.96
N LEU A 143 1.95 2.90 -10.07
CA LEU A 143 2.84 3.82 -10.77
C LEU A 143 4.22 3.91 -10.09
N GLU A 144 4.26 4.01 -8.76
CA GLU A 144 5.51 4.04 -8.00
C GLU A 144 6.33 2.76 -8.23
N MET A 145 5.69 1.58 -8.22
CA MET A 145 6.38 0.31 -8.39
C MET A 145 7.08 0.20 -9.76
N PHE A 146 6.43 0.65 -10.82
CA PHE A 146 6.98 0.54 -12.19
C PHE A 146 7.95 1.65 -12.55
N THR A 147 7.83 2.82 -11.93
CA THR A 147 8.73 3.97 -12.19
C THR A 147 9.89 4.05 -11.19
N ARG A 148 9.77 3.37 -10.05
CA ARG A 148 10.64 3.50 -8.87
C ARG A 148 10.76 4.96 -8.38
N ARG A 149 9.73 5.77 -8.61
CA ARG A 149 9.66 7.18 -8.19
C ARG A 149 8.60 7.34 -7.13
N ARG A 150 8.95 8.00 -6.03
CA ARG A 150 7.99 8.25 -4.95
C ARG A 150 7.10 9.42 -5.34
N PRO A 151 5.80 9.39 -5.03
CA PRO A 151 4.93 10.56 -5.21
C PRO A 151 5.42 11.84 -4.51
N THR A 152 6.30 11.70 -3.53
CA THR A 152 6.93 12.81 -2.78
C THR A 152 8.35 13.15 -3.25
N ASP A 153 8.83 12.60 -4.36
CA ASP A 153 10.13 12.99 -4.92
C ASP A 153 10.14 14.48 -5.26
N ALA A 154 11.29 15.14 -5.04
CA ALA A 154 11.42 16.59 -5.21
C ALA A 154 11.14 17.09 -6.64
N MET A 155 11.19 16.19 -7.63
CA MET A 155 10.82 16.49 -9.01
C MET A 155 9.32 16.76 -9.20
N PHE A 156 8.48 16.28 -8.27
CA PHE A 156 7.03 16.47 -8.29
C PHE A 156 6.69 17.72 -7.46
N ASN A 157 6.67 18.86 -8.12
CA ASN A 157 6.37 20.16 -7.54
C ASN A 157 5.47 20.97 -8.50
N GLU A 158 4.95 22.10 -8.01
CA GLU A 158 4.17 23.05 -8.83
C GLU A 158 2.96 22.42 -9.58
N GLY A 159 2.34 21.39 -8.99
CA GLY A 159 1.18 20.70 -9.56
C GLY A 159 1.53 19.52 -10.46
N LEU A 160 2.81 19.25 -10.75
CA LEU A 160 3.23 18.02 -11.39
C LEU A 160 3.23 16.87 -10.37
N THR A 161 2.31 15.93 -10.51
CA THR A 161 2.30 14.71 -9.67
C THR A 161 2.85 13.50 -10.44
N LEU A 162 3.05 12.39 -9.72
CA LEU A 162 3.43 11.11 -10.35
C LEU A 162 2.39 10.67 -11.39
N HIS A 163 1.09 10.91 -11.15
CA HIS A 163 0.03 10.61 -12.12
C HIS A 163 0.23 11.39 -13.42
N GLU A 164 0.36 12.72 -13.37
CA GLU A 164 0.58 13.56 -14.55
C GLU A 164 1.87 13.18 -15.28
N PHE A 165 2.97 12.98 -14.53
CA PHE A 165 4.25 12.57 -15.11
C PHE A 165 4.12 11.30 -15.96
N VAL A 166 3.46 10.27 -15.42
CA VAL A 166 3.25 9.01 -16.15
C VAL A 166 2.26 9.20 -17.29
N LYS A 167 1.15 9.89 -17.05
CA LYS A 167 0.09 10.12 -18.05
C LYS A 167 0.62 10.85 -19.28
N MET A 168 1.53 11.80 -19.11
CA MET A 168 2.16 12.52 -20.22
C MET A 168 3.14 11.67 -21.05
N ALA A 169 3.66 10.59 -20.48
CA ALA A 169 4.58 9.69 -21.18
C ALA A 169 3.85 8.55 -21.92
N LEU A 170 2.61 8.21 -21.54
CA LEU A 170 1.88 7.12 -22.17
C LEU A 170 1.20 7.52 -23.49
N PRO A 171 1.10 6.60 -24.47
CA PRO A 171 1.77 5.30 -24.50
C PRO A 171 3.23 5.40 -25.00
N ASP A 172 3.55 6.43 -25.77
CA ASP A 172 4.71 6.47 -26.69
C ASP A 172 6.09 6.53 -26.01
N LYS A 173 6.14 6.91 -24.74
CA LYS A 173 7.37 7.11 -23.95
C LYS A 173 7.39 6.28 -22.68
N VAL A 174 6.63 5.18 -22.63
CA VAL A 174 6.58 4.30 -21.46
C VAL A 174 7.98 3.80 -21.05
N MET A 175 8.84 3.52 -22.03
CA MET A 175 10.20 3.03 -21.79
C MET A 175 11.13 4.08 -21.16
N GLU A 176 10.80 5.38 -21.24
CA GLU A 176 11.58 6.46 -20.63
C GLU A 176 11.28 6.63 -19.13
N ILE A 177 10.11 6.16 -18.68
CA ILE A 177 9.64 6.37 -17.30
C ILE A 177 9.74 5.12 -16.41
N VAL A 178 9.88 3.94 -17.01
CA VAL A 178 9.99 2.65 -16.32
C VAL A 178 11.36 2.53 -15.65
N ASP A 179 11.39 1.91 -14.46
CA ASP A 179 12.63 1.58 -13.75
C ASP A 179 13.53 0.72 -14.65
N PRO A 180 14.73 1.18 -15.02
CA PRO A 180 15.64 0.42 -15.87
C PRO A 180 16.00 -0.96 -15.30
N SER A 181 15.92 -1.15 -13.98
CA SER A 181 16.16 -2.46 -13.37
C SER A 181 15.08 -3.50 -13.70
N LEU A 182 13.88 -3.07 -14.10
CA LEU A 182 12.83 -3.96 -14.63
C LEU A 182 13.10 -4.42 -16.07
N LEU A 183 14.03 -3.75 -16.75
CA LEU A 183 14.39 -4.02 -18.15
C LEU A 183 15.67 -4.88 -18.27
N LEU A 184 16.29 -5.23 -17.14
CA LEU A 184 17.54 -6.00 -17.09
C LEU A 184 17.24 -7.49 -16.85
N GLU A 185 17.27 -8.24 -17.95
CA GLU A 185 17.76 -9.63 -18.13
C GLU A 185 16.91 -10.41 -19.16
N GLU A 186 17.56 -10.74 -20.29
CA GLU A 186 17.21 -11.80 -21.27
C GLU A 186 16.21 -11.56 -22.43
N THR A 187 15.81 -10.34 -22.78
CA THR A 187 14.92 -10.14 -23.96
C THR A 187 15.42 -9.09 -24.95
N ALA A 188 16.69 -9.19 -25.36
CA ALA A 188 17.29 -8.27 -26.34
C ALA A 188 16.61 -8.27 -27.72
N ASN A 189 15.72 -9.24 -28.02
CA ASN A 189 15.11 -9.38 -29.34
C ASN A 189 13.62 -9.08 -29.41
N ASN A 190 12.97 -8.61 -28.34
CA ASN A 190 11.52 -8.56 -28.33
C ASN A 190 10.97 -7.45 -27.39
N TYR A 191 11.33 -6.19 -27.67
CA TYR A 191 10.88 -5.03 -26.85
C TYR A 191 9.42 -4.64 -27.08
N SER A 192 8.86 -4.92 -28.27
CA SER A 192 7.51 -4.45 -28.66
C SER A 192 6.40 -4.99 -27.73
N TRP A 193 6.40 -6.29 -27.39
CA TRP A 193 5.34 -6.83 -26.52
C TRP A 193 5.56 -6.50 -25.04
N ILE A 194 6.81 -6.24 -24.62
CA ILE A 194 7.11 -5.75 -23.27
C ILE A 194 6.55 -4.34 -23.13
N GLU A 195 6.76 -3.49 -24.14
CA GLU A 195 6.19 -2.16 -24.22
C GLU A 195 4.67 -2.22 -24.12
N ASP A 196 4.00 -3.07 -24.90
CA ASP A 196 2.54 -3.25 -24.82
C ASP A 196 2.07 -3.69 -23.41
N CYS A 197 2.81 -4.59 -22.77
CA CYS A 197 2.53 -5.02 -21.40
C CYS A 197 2.70 -3.87 -20.40
N LEU A 198 3.76 -3.09 -20.53
CA LEU A 198 4.04 -1.92 -19.68
C LEU A 198 2.96 -0.84 -19.88
N VAL A 199 2.59 -0.53 -21.12
CA VAL A 199 1.49 0.39 -21.44
C VAL A 199 0.20 -0.09 -20.79
N ALA A 200 -0.12 -1.38 -20.87
CA ALA A 200 -1.33 -1.94 -20.26
C ALA A 200 -1.33 -1.82 -18.74
N VAL A 201 -0.22 -2.19 -18.07
CA VAL A 201 -0.12 -2.17 -16.60
C VAL A 201 -0.08 -0.74 -16.07
N ILE A 202 0.80 0.10 -16.62
CA ILE A 202 0.99 1.48 -16.18
C ILE A 202 -0.23 2.33 -16.54
N GLY A 203 -0.83 2.12 -17.72
CA GLY A 203 -2.08 2.76 -18.12
C GLY A 203 -3.27 2.37 -17.23
N THR A 204 -3.28 1.14 -16.69
CA THR A 204 -4.23 0.75 -15.64
C THR A 204 -4.00 1.58 -14.37
N GLY A 205 -2.75 1.79 -13.95
CA GLY A 205 -2.40 2.67 -12.83
C GLY A 205 -2.87 4.12 -13.01
N VAL A 206 -2.71 4.68 -14.22
CA VAL A 206 -3.21 6.02 -14.57
C VAL A 206 -4.74 6.06 -14.48
N THR A 207 -5.45 5.08 -15.04
CA THR A 207 -6.92 5.07 -14.97
C THR A 207 -7.43 4.90 -13.53
N CYS A 208 -6.72 4.16 -12.69
CA CYS A 208 -7.06 4.02 -11.26
C CYS A 208 -6.89 5.34 -10.49
N SER A 209 -5.93 6.18 -10.87
CA SER A 209 -5.54 7.40 -10.16
C SER A 209 -6.08 8.68 -10.79
N MET A 210 -7.19 8.60 -11.54
CA MET A 210 -7.88 9.79 -12.05
C MET A 210 -8.38 10.69 -10.91
N GLU A 211 -8.35 12.01 -11.11
CA GLU A 211 -8.79 12.98 -10.10
C GLU A 211 -10.27 12.75 -9.73
N SER A 212 -11.14 12.59 -10.74
CA SER A 212 -12.55 12.29 -10.52
C SER A 212 -12.76 10.83 -10.11
N PRO A 213 -13.44 10.54 -8.97
CA PRO A 213 -13.81 9.19 -8.56
C PRO A 213 -14.61 8.40 -9.60
N MET A 214 -15.37 9.08 -10.47
CA MET A 214 -16.23 8.48 -11.48
C MET A 214 -15.49 8.06 -12.74
N GLU A 215 -14.28 8.59 -12.95
CA GLU A 215 -13.41 8.22 -14.07
C GLU A 215 -12.46 7.07 -13.69
N ARG A 216 -12.45 6.67 -12.41
CA ARG A 216 -11.63 5.58 -11.93
C ARG A 216 -12.24 4.24 -12.30
N MET A 217 -11.38 3.30 -12.67
CA MET A 217 -11.77 1.95 -13.00
C MET A 217 -12.22 1.17 -11.76
N GLU A 218 -13.27 0.36 -11.89
CA GLU A 218 -13.67 -0.55 -10.82
C GLU A 218 -12.58 -1.60 -10.56
N MET A 219 -12.33 -1.93 -9.28
CA MET A 219 -11.24 -2.82 -8.89
C MET A 219 -11.33 -4.22 -9.53
N ARG A 220 -12.55 -4.69 -9.82
CA ARG A 220 -12.77 -5.93 -10.58
C ARG A 220 -12.13 -5.87 -11.97
N ASP A 221 -12.31 -4.75 -12.65
CA ASP A 221 -11.86 -4.56 -14.02
C ASP A 221 -10.35 -4.28 -14.05
N VAL A 222 -9.82 -3.63 -13.00
CA VAL A 222 -8.37 -3.51 -12.73
C VAL A 222 -7.73 -4.90 -12.63
N VAL A 223 -8.28 -5.80 -11.80
CA VAL A 223 -7.79 -7.18 -11.66
C VAL A 223 -7.86 -7.92 -12.99
N ALA A 224 -8.93 -7.76 -13.76
CA ALA A 224 -9.06 -8.39 -15.07
C ALA A 224 -7.98 -7.91 -16.06
N LYS A 225 -7.74 -6.60 -16.15
CA LYS A 225 -6.70 -6.02 -17.02
C LYS A 225 -5.29 -6.47 -16.61
N LEU A 226 -4.96 -6.42 -15.32
CA LEU A 226 -3.64 -6.82 -14.84
C LEU A 226 -3.41 -8.33 -15.02
N ARG A 227 -4.45 -9.16 -14.84
CA ARG A 227 -4.37 -10.59 -15.13
C ARG A 227 -4.11 -10.84 -16.61
N HIS A 228 -4.83 -10.15 -17.49
CA HIS A 228 -4.64 -10.27 -18.93
C HIS A 228 -3.22 -9.85 -19.34
N ALA A 229 -2.73 -8.70 -18.85
CA ALA A 229 -1.36 -8.26 -19.11
C ALA A 229 -0.31 -9.29 -18.64
N ARG A 230 -0.51 -9.88 -17.45
CA ARG A 230 0.34 -10.97 -16.94
C ARG A 230 0.31 -12.20 -17.84
N GLU A 231 -0.87 -12.62 -18.28
CA GLU A 231 -1.03 -13.78 -19.15
C GLU A 231 -0.37 -13.55 -20.51
N THR A 232 -0.51 -12.36 -21.10
CA THR A 232 0.19 -11.97 -22.32
C THR A 232 1.70 -12.00 -22.13
N PHE A 233 2.21 -11.46 -21.02
CA PHE A 233 3.63 -11.45 -20.68
C PHE A 233 4.21 -12.86 -20.45
N LEU A 234 3.46 -13.76 -19.80
CA LEU A 234 3.92 -15.13 -19.53
C LEU A 234 3.74 -16.06 -20.72
N GLY A 235 2.65 -15.93 -21.46
CA GLY A 235 2.34 -16.75 -22.63
C GLY A 235 3.27 -16.51 -23.82
N THR A 236 3.98 -15.37 -23.83
CA THR A 236 5.02 -15.04 -24.82
C THR A 236 6.44 -15.47 -24.40
N ARG A 237 6.62 -16.04 -23.19
CA ARG A 237 7.90 -16.65 -22.72
C ARG A 237 8.02 -18.15 -23.04
N ILE A 238 7.00 -18.76 -23.67
CA ILE A 238 6.96 -20.16 -24.12
C ILE A 238 7.22 -20.21 -25.62
#